data_AF-A0A183A0R7-F1
#
_entry.id   AF-A0A183A0R7-F1
#
_cell.length_a   1.000
_cell.length_b   1.000
_cell.length_c   1.000
_cell.angle_alpha   90.00
_cell.angle_beta   90.00
_cell.angle_gamma   90.00
#
_symmetry.space_group_name_H-M   'P 1'
#
loop_
_entity.id
_entity.type
_entity.pdbx_description
1 polymer ?
#
loop_
_entity_poly.entity_id
_entity_poly.type
_entity_poly.pdbx_seq_one_letter_code
_entity_poly.pdbx_strand_id
1 'polypeptide(L)'
;MSTEPGCRIQWDVAVEGIKSRTDDLIVKARSVCDSIAALTNPSWDEVAKKLALFEADYGTERNAIDSMQHVSPDKELRQASCNAARKFSDVEVELE
;
A
#
# COMPACT_ATOMS: atom_id res chain seq x y z
N MET A 1 1.79 17.24 -4.90
CA MET A 1 0.83 16.71 -3.91
C MET A 1 -0.55 17.20 -4.30
N SER A 2 -1.57 16.34 -4.34
CA SER A 2 -2.95 16.73 -4.65
C SER A 2 -3.40 17.86 -3.71
N THR A 3 -3.97 18.92 -4.25
CA THR A 3 -4.47 20.08 -3.49
C THR A 3 -5.95 19.99 -3.18
N GLU A 4 -6.62 18.94 -3.65
CA GLU A 4 -8.07 18.77 -3.51
C GLU A 4 -8.43 18.16 -2.15
N PRO A 5 -9.29 18.81 -1.35
CA PRO A 5 -9.77 18.28 -0.08
C PRO A 5 -10.34 16.86 -0.24
N GLY A 6 -9.82 15.91 0.53
CA GLY A 6 -10.24 14.51 0.50
C GLY A 6 -9.48 13.62 -0.50
N CYS A 7 -8.71 14.19 -1.43
CA CYS A 7 -7.85 13.40 -2.32
C CYS A 7 -6.46 13.20 -1.69
N ARG A 8 -6.21 11.99 -1.19
CA ARG A 8 -4.94 11.64 -0.52
C ARG A 8 -3.91 10.97 -1.43
N ILE A 9 -4.28 10.65 -2.68
CA ILE A 9 -3.38 9.98 -3.63
C ILE A 9 -2.19 10.88 -3.96
N GLN A 10 -0.98 10.33 -3.82
CA GLN A 10 0.26 10.97 -4.22
C GLN A 10 0.91 10.20 -5.37
N TRP A 11 0.74 10.72 -6.57
CA TRP A 11 1.43 10.26 -7.76
C TRP A 11 2.89 10.70 -7.68
N ASP A 12 3.78 9.77 -7.36
CA ASP A 12 5.22 10.01 -7.35
C ASP A 12 5.80 9.65 -8.72
N VAL A 13 6.82 10.40 -9.13
CA VAL A 13 7.31 10.45 -10.53
C VAL A 13 8.69 9.82 -10.70
N ALA A 14 9.25 9.21 -9.66
CA ALA A 14 10.55 8.55 -9.71
C ALA A 14 10.46 7.03 -9.48
N VAL A 15 11.24 6.28 -10.27
CA VAL A 15 11.36 4.81 -10.16
C VAL A 15 11.77 4.38 -8.75
N GLU A 16 12.70 5.11 -8.13
CA GLU A 16 13.18 4.78 -6.79
C GLU A 16 12.13 5.04 -5.72
N GLY A 17 11.29 6.07 -5.90
CA GLY A 17 10.15 6.34 -5.03
C GLY A 17 9.10 5.23 -5.08
N ILE A 18 8.80 4.69 -6.27
CA ILE A 18 7.93 3.52 -6.41
C ILE A 18 8.47 2.33 -5.60
N LYS A 19 9.78 2.04 -5.70
CA LYS A 19 10.39 0.90 -5.00
C LYS A 19 10.35 1.08 -3.49
N SER A 20 10.80 2.22 -2.97
CA SER A 20 10.85 2.46 -1.52
C SER A 20 9.46 2.45 -0.91
N ARG A 21 8.49 3.14 -1.52
CA ARG A 21 7.09 3.17 -1.05
C ARG A 21 6.44 1.79 -1.08
N THR A 22 6.78 0.96 -2.07
CA THR A 22 6.32 -0.44 -2.12
C THR A 22 6.84 -1.24 -0.92
N ASP A 23 8.14 -1.16 -0.65
CA ASP A 23 8.77 -1.90 0.44
C ASP A 23 8.26 -1.41 1.81
N ASP A 24 8.13 -0.09 1.99
CA ASP A 24 7.56 0.52 3.20
C ASP A 24 6.11 0.10 3.44
N LEU A 25 5.29 0.07 2.39
CA LEU A 25 3.89 -0.32 2.48
C LEU A 25 3.74 -1.79 2.86
N ILE A 26 4.58 -2.67 2.31
CA ILE A 26 4.63 -4.10 2.66
C ILE A 26 5.03 -4.30 4.13
N VAL A 27 6.06 -3.60 4.59
CA VAL A 27 6.51 -3.65 5.99
C VAL A 27 5.38 -3.20 6.93
N LYS A 28 4.68 -2.11 6.58
CA LYS A 28 3.53 -1.62 7.34
C LYS A 28 2.39 -2.65 7.38
N ALA A 29 2.10 -3.29 6.26
CA ALA A 29 1.04 -4.31 6.18
C ALA A 29 1.28 -5.48 7.14
N ARG A 30 2.48 -6.08 7.06
CA ARG A 30 2.89 -7.15 7.98
C ARG A 30 2.84 -6.69 9.43
N SER A 31 3.40 -5.52 9.73
CA SER A 31 3.42 -4.98 11.09
C SER A 31 2.02 -4.79 11.69
N VAL A 32 1.04 -4.35 10.90
CA VAL A 32 -0.35 -4.21 11.37
C VAL A 32 -0.93 -5.59 11.68
N CYS A 33 -0.81 -6.56 10.78
CA CYS A 33 -1.30 -7.92 11.00
C CYS A 33 -0.62 -8.58 12.22
N ASP A 34 0.71 -8.50 12.32
CA ASP A 34 1.49 -9.01 13.46
C ASP A 34 1.02 -8.41 14.78
N SER A 35 0.79 -7.08 14.80
CA SER A 35 0.34 -6.39 16.01
C SER A 35 -1.05 -6.78 16.46
N ILE A 36 -1.92 -7.18 15.52
CA ILE A 36 -3.27 -7.68 15.80
C ILE A 36 -3.19 -9.14 16.27
N ALA A 37 -2.38 -9.96 15.61
CA ALA A 37 -2.17 -11.36 15.98
C ALA A 37 -1.55 -11.53 17.38
N ALA A 38 -0.79 -10.54 17.85
CA ALA A 38 -0.20 -10.52 19.19
C ALA A 38 -1.16 -10.13 20.32
N LEU A 39 -2.41 -9.75 20.03
CA LEU A 39 -3.37 -9.32 21.05
C LEU A 39 -3.84 -10.51 21.90
N THR A 40 -3.78 -10.37 23.22
CA THR A 40 -4.27 -11.39 24.17
C THR A 40 -5.74 -11.23 24.53
N ASN A 41 -6.28 -10.01 24.41
CA ASN A 41 -7.67 -9.68 24.69
C ASN A 41 -8.23 -8.76 23.60
N PRO A 42 -8.60 -9.30 22.42
CA PRO A 42 -8.98 -8.50 21.27
C PRO A 42 -10.28 -7.74 21.51
N SER A 43 -10.30 -6.47 21.12
CA SER A 43 -11.51 -5.63 21.08
C SER A 43 -11.86 -5.22 19.65
N TRP A 44 -13.08 -4.72 19.46
CA TRP A 44 -13.52 -4.22 18.14
C TRP A 44 -12.62 -3.08 17.63
N ASP A 45 -12.23 -2.16 18.51
CA ASP A 45 -11.36 -1.04 18.16
C ASP A 45 -9.95 -1.50 17.77
N GLU A 46 -9.40 -2.51 18.46
CA GLU A 46 -8.04 -2.99 18.21
C GLU A 46 -7.92 -3.92 17.01
N VAL A 47 -9.01 -4.59 16.62
CA VAL A 47 -9.03 -5.51 15.46
C VAL A 47 -9.76 -4.87 14.29
N ALA A 48 -11.09 -4.80 14.33
CA ALA A 48 -11.92 -4.46 13.18
C ALA A 48 -11.70 -3.02 12.70
N LYS A 49 -11.70 -2.06 13.63
CA LYS A 49 -11.46 -0.64 13.29
C LYS A 49 -10.03 -0.42 12.80
N LYS A 50 -9.05 -1.05 13.44
CA LYS A 50 -7.64 -0.92 13.07
C LYS A 50 -7.38 -1.47 11.66
N LEU A 51 -7.94 -2.64 11.33
CA LEU A 51 -7.89 -3.20 9.98
C LEU A 51 -8.58 -2.28 8.97
N ALA A 52 -9.81 -1.86 9.24
CA ALA A 52 -10.56 -1.01 8.30
C ALA A 52 -9.85 0.32 7.99
N LEU A 53 -9.24 0.95 9.01
CA LEU A 53 -8.45 2.17 8.80
C LEU A 53 -7.16 1.88 8.03
N PHE A 54 -6.49 0.77 8.32
CA PHE A 54 -5.30 0.35 7.59
C PHE A 54 -5.60 0.04 6.13
N GLU A 55 -6.66 -0.71 5.83
CA GLU A 55 -7.08 -1.04 4.46
C GLU A 55 -7.38 0.20 3.63
N ALA A 56 -8.03 1.22 4.22
CA ALA A 56 -8.29 2.48 3.54
C ALA A 56 -7.00 3.23 3.15
N ASP A 57 -6.02 3.27 4.07
CA ASP A 57 -4.72 3.86 3.81
C ASP A 57 -3.89 3.04 2.81
N TYR A 58 -3.90 1.70 2.97
CA TYR A 58 -3.19 0.76 2.10
C TYR A 58 -3.69 0.85 0.67
N GLY A 59 -5.01 0.79 0.46
CA GLY A 59 -5.60 0.89 -0.87
C GLY A 59 -5.29 2.22 -1.55
N THR A 60 -5.29 3.34 -0.80
CA THR A 60 -4.92 4.65 -1.35
C THR A 60 -3.49 4.67 -1.86
N GLU A 61 -2.55 4.16 -1.07
CA GLU A 61 -1.12 4.15 -1.41
C GLU A 61 -0.80 3.14 -2.51
N ARG A 62 -1.37 1.94 -2.43
CA ARG A 62 -1.22 0.88 -3.43
C ARG A 62 -1.70 1.35 -4.79
N ASN A 63 -2.89 1.96 -4.87
CA ASN A 63 -3.44 2.50 -6.11
C ASN A 63 -2.56 3.61 -6.69
N ALA A 64 -1.92 4.43 -5.84
CA ALA A 64 -0.98 5.45 -6.29
C ALA A 64 0.25 4.86 -7.01
N ILE A 65 0.64 3.65 -6.62
CA ILE A 65 1.82 2.95 -7.12
C ILE A 65 1.48 2.06 -8.31
N ASP A 66 0.48 1.19 -8.21
CA ASP A 66 0.17 0.15 -9.19
C ASP A 66 -0.52 0.69 -10.46
N SER A 67 -1.20 1.83 -10.37
CA SER A 67 -1.92 2.41 -11.51
C SER A 67 -0.94 2.97 -12.55
N MET A 68 0.28 3.31 -12.13
CA MET A 68 1.34 3.85 -13.00
C MET A 68 1.70 2.90 -14.14
N GLN A 69 1.58 1.58 -13.95
CA GLN A 69 1.82 0.60 -15.00
C GLN A 69 0.87 0.74 -16.21
N HIS A 70 -0.31 1.33 -15.99
CA HIS A 70 -1.33 1.49 -17.02
C HIS A 70 -1.31 2.87 -17.68
N VAL A 71 -0.87 3.91 -16.96
CA VAL A 71 -1.07 5.31 -17.39
C VAL A 71 0.22 6.08 -17.63
N SER A 72 1.36 5.65 -17.07
CA SER A 72 2.61 6.42 -17.20
C SER A 72 3.17 6.32 -18.62
N PRO A 73 3.60 7.44 -19.24
CA PRO A 73 4.29 7.41 -20.53
C PRO A 73 5.71 6.83 -20.41
N ASP A 74 6.31 6.83 -19.23
CA ASP A 74 7.67 6.35 -18.98
C ASP A 74 7.70 4.82 -18.79
N LYS A 75 8.50 4.14 -19.61
CA LYS A 75 8.67 2.69 -19.58
C LYS A 75 9.27 2.20 -18.26
N GLU A 76 10.24 2.92 -17.69
CA GLU A 76 10.91 2.50 -16.46
C GLU A 76 9.96 2.62 -15.26
N LEU A 77 9.15 3.69 -15.21
CA LEU A 77 8.10 3.84 -14.22
C LEU A 77 7.05 2.74 -14.35
N ARG A 78 6.60 2.42 -15.57
CA ARG A 78 5.65 1.31 -15.78
C ARG A 78 6.23 -0.02 -15.30
N GLN A 79 7.50 -0.29 -15.61
CA GLN A 79 8.16 -1.53 -15.18
C GLN A 79 8.30 -1.62 -13.66
N ALA A 80 8.66 -0.51 -12.99
CA ALA A 80 8.74 -0.43 -11.54
C ALA A 80 7.36 -0.68 -10.90
N SER A 81 6.31 -0.05 -11.44
CA SER A 81 4.92 -0.24 -11.02
C SER A 81 4.43 -1.67 -11.21
N CYS A 82 4.71 -2.33 -12.35
CA CYS A 82 4.41 -3.75 -12.55
C CYS A 82 5.11 -4.64 -11.52
N ASN A 83 6.37 -4.33 -11.18
CA ASN A 83 7.11 -5.10 -10.18
C ASN A 83 6.52 -4.90 -8.78
N ALA A 84 6.11 -3.68 -8.44
CA ALA A 84 5.40 -3.39 -7.20
C ALA A 84 4.08 -4.15 -7.10
N ALA A 85 3.27 -4.13 -8.17
CA ALA A 85 2.00 -4.86 -8.22
C ALA A 85 2.17 -6.36 -7.94
N ARG A 86 3.21 -7.01 -8.48
CA ARG A 86 3.50 -8.42 -8.15
C ARG A 86 3.84 -8.62 -6.67
N LYS A 87 4.69 -7.77 -6.10
CA LYS A 87 5.02 -7.83 -4.67
C LYS A 87 3.79 -7.63 -3.79
N PHE A 88 2.89 -6.71 -4.15
CA PHE A 88 1.63 -6.53 -3.44
C PHE A 88 0.77 -7.79 -3.50
N SER A 89 0.60 -8.40 -4.67
CA SER A 89 -0.14 -9.66 -4.79
C SER A 89 0.47 -10.79 -3.95
N ASP A 90 1.80 -10.91 -3.92
CA ASP A 90 2.47 -11.93 -3.09
C ASP A 90 2.19 -11.74 -1.60
N VAL A 91 2.20 -10.48 -1.13
CA VAL A 91 1.96 -10.14 0.28
C VAL A 91 0.46 -10.21 0.62
N GLU A 92 -0.43 -9.85 -0.28
CA GLU A 92 -1.88 -9.99 -0.08
C GLU A 92 -2.24 -11.48 0.13
N VAL A 93 -1.66 -12.41 -0.63
CA VAL A 93 -1.83 -13.85 -0.41
C VAL A 93 -1.23 -14.32 0.92
N GLU A 94 -0.15 -13.71 1.38
CA GLU A 94 0.46 -14.01 2.69
C GLU A 94 -0.41 -13.57 3.86
N LEU A 95 -1.16 -12.47 3.71
CA LEU A 95 -1.91 -11.82 4.79
C LEU A 95 -3.38 -12.26 4.87
N GLU A 96 -3.90 -13.00 3.88
CA GLU A 96 -5.21 -13.68 3.91
C GLU A 96 -5.21 -14.96 4.75
#